data_AF-A0A1I5WF15-F1
#
_entry.id   AF-A0A1I5WF15-F1
#
_cell.length_a   1.000
_cell.length_b   1.000
_cell.length_c   1.000
_cell.angle_alpha   90.00
_cell.angle_beta   90.00
_cell.angle_gamma   90.00
#
_symmetry.space_group_name_H-M   'P 1'
#
loop_
_entity.id
_entity.type
_entity.pdbx_description
1 polymer ?
#
loop_
_entity_poly.entity_id
_entity_poly.type
_entity_poly.pdbx_seq_one_letter_code
_entity_poly.pdbx_strand_id
1 'polypeptide(L)'
;MDFSSATGELYGVPPAEFVERRKRLAQEAKADGDAALAKRIGGLRRPTLSAWAVNLLARSAPGELDDLLDVGEEMRAAWSSGRGVGDLEQRRAGLVRALVRRAADLAAEAGGPLREQAVREVEDTLQAATVDAGVAEEVRAGRLPQPRSHTGFVPAGFPMAPAEKRERPEPKPEERPEEKPARRPREKKEPERARSNVTRTSAARAKRAETLRKRAEQAERKLAERAERADAARREVEEASAEVGRLRHELDRAIAERDAASRRAGRAEQNRARAEEAAREAREAAADARRAADRDARHG
;
A
#
# COMPACT_ATOMS: atom_id res chain seq x y z
N MET A 1 -7.06 23.77 -23.80
CA MET A 1 -6.50 23.02 -22.65
C MET A 1 -6.47 21.54 -23.00
N ASP A 2 -5.44 20.78 -22.60
CA ASP A 2 -5.44 19.32 -22.77
C ASP A 2 -5.66 18.60 -21.41
N PHE A 3 -5.88 17.28 -21.44
CA PHE A 3 -6.14 16.52 -20.22
C PHE A 3 -4.92 16.44 -19.29
N SER A 4 -3.69 16.44 -19.83
CA SER A 4 -2.48 16.28 -19.03
C SER A 4 -2.20 17.54 -18.20
N SER A 5 -2.26 18.71 -18.84
CA SER A 5 -2.14 20.01 -18.20
C SER A 5 -3.23 20.23 -17.14
N ALA A 6 -4.50 19.92 -17.45
CA ALA A 6 -5.59 20.01 -16.49
C ALA A 6 -5.38 19.10 -15.27
N THR A 7 -4.89 17.89 -15.49
CA THR A 7 -4.66 16.91 -14.41
C THR A 7 -3.45 17.31 -13.54
N GLY A 8 -2.37 17.82 -14.15
CA GLY A 8 -1.21 18.33 -13.44
C GLY A 8 -1.56 19.51 -12.53
N GLU A 9 -2.38 20.44 -13.02
CA GLU A 9 -2.88 21.55 -12.21
C GLU A 9 -3.76 21.05 -11.06
N LEU A 10 -4.69 20.13 -11.34
CA LEU A 10 -5.61 19.63 -10.31
C LEU A 10 -4.93 18.88 -9.18
N TYR A 11 -3.98 18.01 -9.47
CA TYR A 11 -3.28 17.32 -8.40
C TYR A 11 -2.26 18.23 -7.70
N GLY A 12 -1.98 19.43 -8.25
CA GLY A 12 -1.17 20.50 -7.68
C GLY A 12 -1.84 21.24 -6.52
N VAL A 13 -3.15 21.47 -6.60
CA VAL A 13 -3.87 22.24 -5.58
C VAL A 13 -4.11 21.43 -4.31
N PRO A 14 -4.25 22.08 -3.13
CA PRO A 14 -4.62 21.40 -1.89
C PRO A 14 -5.90 20.57 -2.05
N PRO A 15 -6.04 19.42 -1.35
CA PRO A 15 -7.22 18.57 -1.47
C PRO A 15 -8.55 19.29 -1.18
N ALA A 16 -8.52 20.31 -0.33
CA ALA A 16 -9.69 21.14 -0.02
C ALA A 16 -10.19 21.93 -1.23
N GLU A 17 -9.29 22.41 -2.09
CA GLU A 17 -9.60 23.23 -3.27
C GLU A 17 -9.86 22.38 -4.53
N PHE A 18 -9.43 21.12 -4.52
CA PHE A 18 -9.49 20.21 -5.67
C PHE A 18 -10.87 20.16 -6.33
N VAL A 19 -11.94 20.05 -5.54
CA VAL A 19 -13.30 19.87 -6.07
C VAL A 19 -13.77 21.12 -6.81
N GLU A 20 -13.52 22.29 -6.25
CA GLU A 20 -13.89 23.56 -6.87
C GLU A 20 -13.04 23.84 -8.11
N ARG A 21 -11.72 23.61 -8.06
CA ARG A 21 -10.88 23.75 -9.25
C ARG A 21 -11.29 22.77 -10.36
N ARG A 22 -11.63 21.52 -10.02
CA ARG A 22 -12.10 20.50 -10.98
C ARG A 22 -13.39 20.92 -11.66
N LYS A 23 -14.35 21.48 -10.92
CA LYS A 23 -15.59 22.01 -11.49
C LYS A 23 -15.31 23.14 -12.47
N ARG A 24 -14.44 24.08 -12.10
CA ARG A 24 -14.07 25.22 -12.95
C ARG A 24 -13.40 24.75 -14.25
N LEU A 25 -12.40 23.86 -14.17
CA LEU A 25 -11.73 23.32 -15.37
C LEU A 25 -12.70 22.52 -16.27
N ALA A 26 -13.63 21.76 -15.69
CA ALA A 26 -14.64 21.05 -16.45
C ALA A 26 -15.65 22.01 -17.14
N GLN A 27 -15.97 23.15 -16.51
CA GLN A 27 -16.80 24.19 -17.12
C GLN A 27 -16.06 24.92 -18.25
N GLU A 28 -14.78 25.26 -18.05
CA GLU A 28 -13.92 25.86 -19.07
C GLU A 28 -13.83 24.94 -20.30
N ALA A 29 -13.54 23.65 -20.12
CA ALA A 29 -13.50 22.67 -21.22
C ALA A 29 -14.85 22.54 -21.95
N LYS A 30 -15.97 22.65 -21.23
CA LYS A 30 -17.31 22.61 -21.84
C LYS A 30 -17.61 23.90 -22.64
N ALA A 31 -17.16 25.06 -22.15
CA ALA A 31 -17.29 26.34 -22.85
C ALA A 31 -16.46 26.35 -24.14
N ASP A 32 -15.30 25.68 -24.14
CA ASP A 32 -14.45 25.47 -25.31
C ASP A 32 -15.00 24.42 -26.30
N GLY A 33 -16.15 23.81 -26.01
CA GLY A 33 -16.80 22.81 -26.86
C GLY A 33 -16.30 21.37 -26.69
N ASP A 34 -15.37 21.11 -25.77
CA ASP A 34 -14.81 19.78 -25.52
C ASP A 34 -15.53 19.07 -24.35
N ALA A 35 -16.72 18.55 -24.65
CA ALA A 35 -17.52 17.79 -23.69
C ALA A 35 -16.82 16.49 -23.21
N ALA A 36 -15.96 15.90 -24.05
CA ALA A 36 -15.24 14.67 -23.71
C ALA A 36 -14.15 14.95 -22.67
N LEU A 37 -13.38 16.03 -22.84
CA LEU A 37 -12.41 16.52 -21.87
C LEU A 37 -13.07 16.91 -20.56
N ALA A 38 -14.19 17.64 -20.60
CA ALA A 38 -14.95 18.02 -19.41
C ALA A 38 -15.39 16.80 -18.59
N LYS A 39 -15.88 15.74 -19.27
CA LYS A 39 -16.27 14.47 -18.62
C LYS A 39 -15.06 13.78 -17.97
N ARG A 40 -13.91 13.75 -18.65
CA ARG A 40 -12.68 13.15 -18.12
C ARG A 40 -12.17 13.90 -16.89
N ILE A 41 -12.14 15.24 -16.94
CA ILE A 41 -11.77 16.10 -15.80
C ILE A 41 -12.71 15.85 -14.63
N GLY A 42 -14.02 15.83 -14.87
CA GLY A 42 -15.03 15.58 -13.83
C GLY A 42 -14.90 14.20 -13.16
N GLY A 43 -14.34 13.21 -13.86
CA GLY A 43 -14.08 11.87 -13.35
C GLY A 43 -12.85 11.73 -12.44
N LEU A 44 -11.99 12.75 -12.38
CA LEU A 44 -10.78 12.71 -11.54
C LEU A 44 -11.15 12.67 -10.05
N ARG A 45 -10.51 11.77 -9.29
CA ARG A 45 -10.76 11.62 -7.85
C ARG A 45 -9.91 12.63 -7.07
N ARG A 46 -10.48 13.18 -6.00
CA ARG A 46 -9.74 14.02 -5.06
C ARG A 46 -8.62 13.18 -4.42
N PRO A 47 -7.37 13.66 -4.40
CA PRO A 47 -6.28 12.97 -3.72
C PRO A 47 -6.51 12.90 -2.21
N THR A 48 -6.03 11.84 -1.56
CA THR A 48 -5.84 11.86 -0.10
C THR A 48 -4.74 12.85 0.28
N LEU A 49 -4.67 13.24 1.55
CA LEU A 49 -3.63 14.18 2.01
C LEU A 49 -2.21 13.61 1.80
N SER A 50 -2.02 12.33 2.09
CA SER A 50 -0.77 11.59 1.84
C SER A 50 -0.40 11.53 0.36
N ALA A 51 -1.34 11.18 -0.53
CA ALA A 51 -1.11 11.15 -1.97
C ALA A 51 -0.80 12.54 -2.54
N TRP A 52 -1.50 13.57 -2.06
CA TRP A 52 -1.22 14.96 -2.44
C TRP A 52 0.20 15.40 -2.03
N ALA A 53 0.69 15.01 -0.86
CA ALA A 53 2.05 15.32 -0.44
C ALA A 53 3.11 14.68 -1.35
N VAL A 54 2.89 13.43 -1.80
CA VAL A 54 3.75 12.78 -2.79
C VAL A 54 3.67 13.50 -4.14
N ASN A 55 2.47 13.90 -4.57
CA ASN A 55 2.30 14.67 -5.81
C ASN A 55 3.03 16.03 -5.73
N LEU A 56 3.01 16.67 -4.56
CA LEU A 56 3.71 17.93 -4.31
C LEU A 56 5.22 17.75 -4.37
N LEU A 57 5.74 16.66 -3.78
CA LEU A 57 7.14 16.28 -3.88
C LEU A 57 7.58 16.10 -5.35
N ALA A 58 6.79 15.38 -6.16
CA ALA A 58 7.09 15.17 -7.59
C ALA A 58 7.15 16.47 -8.41
N ARG A 59 6.49 17.54 -7.95
CA ARG A 59 6.52 18.85 -8.62
C ARG A 59 7.61 19.77 -8.08
N SER A 60 7.83 19.76 -6.77
CA SER A 60 8.72 20.70 -6.09
C SER A 60 10.16 20.21 -5.96
N ALA A 61 10.37 18.89 -6.01
CA ALA A 61 11.68 18.25 -5.87
C ALA A 61 11.82 17.03 -6.82
N PRO A 62 11.63 17.19 -8.14
CA PRO A 62 11.70 16.08 -9.08
C PRO A 62 13.07 15.38 -9.09
N GLY A 63 14.17 16.13 -8.95
CA GLY A 63 15.52 15.55 -8.92
C GLY A 63 15.78 14.68 -7.69
N GLU A 64 15.38 15.13 -6.49
CA GLU A 64 15.51 14.32 -5.27
C GLU A 64 14.62 13.07 -5.33
N LEU A 65 13.47 13.16 -6.00
CA LEU A 65 12.59 12.02 -6.22
C LEU A 65 13.19 11.02 -7.22
N ASP A 66 13.77 11.51 -8.32
CA ASP A 66 14.44 10.66 -9.31
C ASP A 66 15.62 9.89 -8.70
N ASP A 67 16.41 10.51 -7.81
CA ASP A 67 17.47 9.81 -7.07
C ASP A 67 16.96 8.56 -6.32
N LEU A 68 15.75 8.63 -5.73
CA LEU A 68 15.12 7.48 -5.08
C LEU A 68 14.66 6.43 -6.10
N LEU A 69 14.09 6.87 -7.22
CA LEU A 69 13.56 5.98 -8.24
C LEU A 69 14.68 5.23 -8.99
N ASP A 70 15.82 5.88 -9.21
CA ASP A 70 17.03 5.30 -9.78
C ASP A 70 17.60 4.22 -8.85
N VAL A 71 17.67 4.48 -7.54
CA VAL A 71 18.02 3.44 -6.56
C VAL A 71 17.03 2.26 -6.63
N GLY A 72 15.74 2.53 -6.80
CA GLY A 72 14.74 1.49 -7.03
C GLY A 72 14.99 0.64 -8.28
N GLU A 73 15.43 1.27 -9.37
CA GLU A 73 15.81 0.56 -10.60
C GLU A 73 17.06 -0.31 -10.40
N GLU A 74 18.10 0.23 -9.78
CA GLU A 74 19.32 -0.51 -9.42
C GLU A 74 18.99 -1.72 -8.53
N MET A 75 18.08 -1.55 -7.57
CA MET A 75 17.62 -2.64 -6.68
C MET A 75 16.88 -3.73 -7.46
N ARG A 76 15.93 -3.37 -8.33
CA ARG A 76 15.21 -4.35 -9.16
C ARG A 76 16.16 -5.11 -10.09
N ALA A 77 17.14 -4.42 -10.67
CA ALA A 77 18.17 -5.03 -11.51
C ALA A 77 19.11 -5.96 -10.71
N ALA A 78 19.46 -5.59 -9.48
CA ALA A 78 20.24 -6.44 -8.59
C ALA A 78 19.48 -7.71 -8.18
N TRP A 79 18.18 -7.60 -7.87
CA TRP A 79 17.34 -8.77 -7.59
C TRP A 79 17.20 -9.71 -8.79
N SER A 80 16.98 -9.18 -10.00
CA SER A 80 16.88 -10.01 -11.20
C SER A 80 18.20 -10.70 -11.57
N SER A 81 19.34 -10.15 -11.13
CA SER A 81 20.67 -10.71 -11.39
C SER A 81 21.24 -11.52 -10.21
N GLY A 82 20.50 -11.66 -9.11
CA GLY A 82 20.93 -12.38 -7.90
C GLY A 82 22.08 -11.71 -7.15
N ARG A 83 22.32 -10.40 -7.35
CA ARG A 83 23.33 -9.63 -6.62
C ARG A 83 22.79 -9.12 -5.28
N GLY A 84 23.68 -8.93 -4.32
CA GLY A 84 23.33 -8.31 -3.04
C GLY A 84 22.90 -6.85 -3.19
N VAL A 85 21.97 -6.41 -2.35
CA VAL A 85 21.40 -5.04 -2.35
C VAL A 85 21.77 -4.22 -1.12
N GLY A 86 22.76 -4.65 -0.31
CA GLY A 86 23.04 -4.07 1.00
C GLY A 86 23.27 -2.55 1.00
N ASP A 87 24.16 -2.06 0.12
CA ASP A 87 24.45 -0.63 0.02
C ASP A 87 23.25 0.15 -0.55
N LEU A 88 22.51 -0.46 -1.49
CA LEU A 88 21.29 0.11 -2.08
C LEU A 88 20.16 0.24 -1.06
N GLU A 89 20.03 -0.73 -0.15
CA GLU A 89 19.08 -0.72 0.96
C GLU A 89 19.34 0.46 1.89
N GLN A 90 20.61 0.71 2.22
CA GLN A 90 21.01 1.81 3.08
C GLN A 90 20.78 3.17 2.40
N ARG A 91 21.13 3.29 1.11
CA ARG A 91 20.88 4.49 0.31
C ARG A 91 19.39 4.77 0.18
N ARG A 92 18.57 3.75 -0.11
CA ARG A 92 17.10 3.84 -0.15
C ARG A 92 16.55 4.37 1.16
N ALA A 93 16.93 3.78 2.29
CA ALA A 93 16.42 4.19 3.60
C ALA A 93 16.78 5.65 3.92
N GLY A 94 17.96 6.11 3.51
CA GLY A 94 18.37 7.51 3.61
C GLY A 94 17.48 8.46 2.80
N LEU A 95 17.30 8.15 1.51
CA LEU A 95 16.50 8.95 0.57
C LEU A 95 15.02 8.98 0.97
N VAL A 96 14.42 7.84 1.32
CA VAL A 96 13.03 7.79 1.80
C VAL A 96 12.83 8.70 3.01
N ARG A 97 13.70 8.61 4.03
CA ARG A 97 13.59 9.49 5.22
C ARG A 97 13.72 10.97 4.87
N ALA A 98 14.59 11.33 3.92
CA ALA A 98 14.76 12.71 3.48
C ALA A 98 13.51 13.22 2.75
N LEU A 99 13.00 12.43 1.80
CA LEU A 99 11.81 12.77 1.00
C LEU A 99 10.53 12.81 1.84
N VAL A 100 10.38 11.94 2.85
CA VAL A 100 9.25 12.00 3.80
C VAL A 100 9.25 13.33 4.57
N ARG A 101 10.42 13.77 5.07
CA ARG A 101 10.54 15.07 5.73
C ARG A 101 10.23 16.21 4.76
N ARG A 102 10.81 16.17 3.56
CA ARG A 102 10.56 17.18 2.54
C ARG A 102 9.09 17.29 2.15
N ALA A 103 8.41 16.15 2.00
CA ALA A 103 6.98 16.10 1.71
C ALA A 103 6.14 16.68 2.86
N ALA A 104 6.52 16.42 4.12
CA ALA A 104 5.85 16.99 5.29
C ALA A 104 6.04 18.53 5.36
N ASP A 105 7.25 19.02 5.09
CA ASP A 105 7.56 20.46 5.06
C ASP A 105 6.76 21.17 3.95
N LEU A 106 6.80 20.63 2.73
CA LEU A 106 6.04 21.16 1.59
C LEU A 106 4.53 21.17 1.87
N ALA A 107 4.01 20.10 2.48
CA ALA A 107 2.61 20.02 2.85
C ALA A 107 2.22 21.05 3.92
N ALA A 108 3.11 21.30 4.91
CA ALA A 108 2.90 22.33 5.92
C ALA A 108 2.95 23.75 5.34
N GLU A 109 3.93 24.04 4.48
CA GLU A 109 4.05 25.31 3.74
C GLU A 109 2.80 25.61 2.90
N ALA A 110 2.21 24.57 2.30
CA ALA A 110 0.98 24.65 1.52
C ALA A 110 -0.31 24.53 2.36
N GLY A 111 -0.23 24.65 3.70
CA GLY A 111 -1.38 24.74 4.59
C GLY A 111 -2.08 23.42 4.94
N GLY A 112 -1.46 22.28 4.62
CA GLY A 112 -1.97 20.93 4.88
C GLY A 112 -0.99 20.05 5.67
N PRO A 113 -0.66 20.38 6.94
CA PRO A 113 0.32 19.63 7.71
C PRO A 113 -0.07 18.15 7.86
N LEU A 114 0.90 17.26 7.67
CA LEU A 114 0.69 15.83 7.72
C LEU A 114 0.58 15.34 9.17
N ARG A 115 -0.40 14.47 9.43
CA ARG A 115 -0.48 13.70 10.68
C ARG A 115 0.36 12.43 10.56
N GLU A 116 0.66 11.82 11.68
CA GLU A 116 1.49 10.61 11.78
C GLU A 116 1.09 9.50 10.80
N GLN A 117 -0.22 9.23 10.64
CA GLN A 117 -0.70 8.26 9.66
C GLN A 117 -0.40 8.68 8.22
N ALA A 118 -0.58 9.95 7.87
CA ALA A 118 -0.32 10.44 6.52
C ALA A 118 1.19 10.42 6.21
N VAL A 119 2.04 10.66 7.21
CA VAL A 119 3.51 10.53 7.10
C VAL A 119 3.88 9.08 6.79
N ARG A 120 3.30 8.11 7.51
CA ARG A 120 3.50 6.67 7.21
C ARG A 120 3.06 6.30 5.80
N GLU A 121 1.88 6.75 5.37
CA GLU A 121 1.37 6.46 4.02
C GLU A 121 2.27 7.07 2.91
N VAL A 122 2.89 8.22 3.16
CA VAL A 122 3.91 8.80 2.26
C VAL A 122 5.14 7.91 2.22
N GLU A 123 5.65 7.49 3.38
CA GLU A 123 6.78 6.57 3.47
C GLU A 123 6.51 5.25 2.72
N ASP A 124 5.35 4.62 2.96
CA ASP A 124 4.93 3.39 2.30
C ASP A 124 4.86 3.53 0.77
N THR A 125 4.38 4.69 0.29
CA THR A 125 4.29 4.99 -1.15
C THR A 125 5.68 5.13 -1.77
N LEU A 126 6.60 5.83 -1.11
CA LEU A 126 7.97 6.00 -1.58
C LEU A 126 8.75 4.68 -1.55
N GLN A 127 8.54 3.86 -0.52
CA GLN A 127 9.11 2.50 -0.47
C GLN A 127 8.54 1.63 -1.60
N ALA A 128 7.22 1.67 -1.84
CA ALA A 128 6.58 0.92 -2.92
C ALA A 128 7.14 1.29 -4.30
N ALA A 129 7.45 2.58 -4.53
CA ALA A 129 8.06 3.04 -5.79
C ALA A 129 9.45 2.45 -6.06
N THR A 130 10.18 2.07 -5.01
CA THR A 130 11.51 1.45 -5.19
C THR A 130 11.44 -0.02 -5.59
N VAL A 131 10.31 -0.69 -5.29
CA VAL A 131 10.15 -2.12 -5.56
C VAL A 131 9.24 -2.40 -6.76
N ASP A 132 8.35 -1.48 -7.11
CA ASP A 132 7.40 -1.59 -8.22
C ASP A 132 7.60 -0.46 -9.24
N ALA A 133 7.95 -0.82 -10.48
CA ALA A 133 8.19 0.14 -11.56
C ALA A 133 6.90 0.89 -11.98
N GLY A 134 5.73 0.27 -11.87
CA GLY A 134 4.45 0.94 -12.13
C GLY A 134 4.16 2.01 -11.09
N VAL A 135 4.43 1.72 -9.81
CA VAL A 135 4.32 2.72 -8.74
C VAL A 135 5.33 3.85 -8.92
N ALA A 136 6.56 3.55 -9.35
CA ALA A 136 7.57 4.56 -9.67
C ALA A 136 7.06 5.56 -10.73
N GLU A 137 6.47 5.07 -11.81
CA GLU A 137 5.90 5.93 -12.87
C GLU A 137 4.72 6.77 -12.37
N GLU A 138 3.84 6.20 -11.55
CA GLU A 138 2.73 6.96 -10.96
C GLU A 138 3.22 8.08 -10.02
N VAL A 139 4.25 7.79 -9.22
CA VAL A 139 4.90 8.74 -8.31
C VAL A 139 5.59 9.85 -9.10
N ARG A 140 6.39 9.50 -10.12
CA ARG A 140 7.05 10.46 -11.02
C ARG A 140 6.04 11.35 -11.74
N ALA A 141 4.90 10.79 -12.15
CA ALA A 141 3.83 11.53 -12.79
C ALA A 141 3.15 12.57 -11.86
N GLY A 142 3.23 12.40 -10.53
CA GLY A 142 2.68 13.33 -9.55
C GLY A 142 1.16 13.50 -9.60
N ARG A 143 0.43 12.42 -9.96
CA ARG A 143 -1.04 12.41 -10.16
C ARG A 143 -1.75 11.31 -9.36
N LEU A 144 -1.22 10.96 -8.18
CA LEU A 144 -1.76 9.93 -7.31
C LEU A 144 -3.07 10.38 -6.64
N PRO A 145 -4.17 9.63 -6.80
CA PRO A 145 -5.41 9.89 -6.05
C PRO A 145 -5.41 9.26 -4.64
N GLN A 146 -4.59 8.24 -4.41
CA GLN A 146 -4.51 7.47 -3.16
C GLN A 146 -3.06 7.03 -2.93
N PRO A 147 -2.64 6.79 -1.67
CA PRO A 147 -1.31 6.26 -1.39
C PRO A 147 -1.15 4.88 -2.00
N ARG A 148 0.09 4.52 -2.32
CA ARG A 148 0.45 3.17 -2.73
C ARG A 148 1.18 2.50 -1.58
N SER A 149 1.03 1.19 -1.48
CA SER A 149 1.84 0.39 -0.59
C SER A 149 2.18 -0.90 -1.29
N HIS A 150 3.38 -1.40 -1.02
CA HIS A 150 3.77 -2.73 -1.45
C HIS A 150 3.65 -3.64 -0.23
N THR A 151 2.50 -4.31 -0.08
CA THR A 151 2.42 -5.47 0.80
C THR A 151 3.13 -6.62 0.09
N GLY A 152 4.29 -7.02 0.62
CA GLY A 152 5.13 -8.06 0.04
C GLY A 152 4.40 -9.40 -0.11
N PHE A 153 4.66 -10.04 -1.25
CA PHE A 153 4.27 -11.40 -1.65
C PHE A 153 2.79 -11.60 -2.05
N VAL A 154 2.51 -11.37 -3.34
CA VAL A 154 1.46 -12.12 -4.04
C VAL A 154 2.16 -13.22 -4.83
N PRO A 155 1.93 -14.53 -4.54
CA PRO A 155 2.43 -15.60 -5.38
C PRO A 155 1.99 -15.35 -6.83
N ALA A 156 2.91 -15.45 -7.78
CA ALA A 156 2.60 -15.38 -9.20
C ALA A 156 1.46 -16.35 -9.53
N GLY A 157 0.28 -15.82 -9.87
CA GLY A 157 -0.88 -16.64 -10.23
C GLY A 157 -2.26 -16.10 -9.88
N PHE A 158 -2.41 -15.04 -9.09
CA PHE A 158 -3.73 -14.46 -8.83
C PHE A 158 -4.03 -13.26 -9.74
N PRO A 159 -4.98 -13.35 -10.69
CA PRO A 159 -5.41 -12.19 -11.43
C PRO A 159 -6.10 -11.19 -10.49
N MET A 160 -5.64 -9.94 -10.50
CA MET A 160 -6.44 -8.81 -10.02
C MET A 160 -7.76 -8.82 -10.81
N ALA A 161 -8.85 -9.16 -10.13
CA ALA A 161 -10.18 -9.03 -10.71
C ALA A 161 -10.40 -7.55 -11.11
N PRO A 162 -10.84 -7.28 -12.35
CA PRO A 162 -11.20 -5.93 -12.75
C PRO A 162 -12.30 -5.40 -11.81
N ALA A 163 -12.19 -4.14 -11.40
CA ALA A 163 -13.25 -3.46 -10.69
C ALA A 163 -14.47 -3.31 -11.62
N GLU A 164 -15.34 -4.32 -11.64
CA GLU A 164 -16.64 -4.21 -12.29
C GLU A 164 -17.50 -3.19 -11.55
N LYS A 165 -17.85 -2.13 -12.28
CA LYS A 165 -18.85 -1.14 -11.91
C LYS A 165 -20.17 -1.86 -11.64
N ARG A 166 -20.50 -2.03 -10.36
CA ARG A 166 -21.88 -2.32 -9.95
C ARG A 166 -22.67 -1.01 -9.98
N GLU A 167 -23.31 -0.76 -11.11
CA GLU A 167 -24.43 0.17 -11.19
C GLU A 167 -25.55 -0.34 -10.28
N ARG A 168 -25.93 0.53 -9.34
CA ARG A 168 -27.00 0.31 -8.38
C ARG A 168 -28.31 0.75 -9.07
N PRO A 169 -29.34 -0.10 -9.22
CA PRO A 169 -30.60 0.35 -9.79
C PRO A 169 -31.31 1.26 -8.78
N GLU A 170 -31.71 2.45 -9.24
CA GLU A 170 -32.58 3.37 -8.50
C GLU A 170 -33.99 2.78 -8.33
N PRO A 171 -34.67 3.00 -7.19
CA PRO A 171 -36.04 2.57 -6.99
C PRO A 171 -37.03 3.55 -7.64
N LYS A 172 -38.01 3.01 -8.40
CA LYS A 172 -39.16 3.78 -8.90
C LYS A 172 -40.17 4.06 -7.77
N PRO A 173 -40.90 5.19 -7.79
CA PRO A 173 -41.90 5.51 -6.79
C PRO A 173 -43.21 4.71 -7.02
N GLU A 174 -43.74 4.08 -5.96
CA GLU A 174 -45.11 3.58 -5.92
C GLU A 174 -46.05 4.69 -5.42
N GLU A 175 -46.99 5.09 -6.28
CA GLU A 175 -48.11 5.95 -5.94
C GLU A 175 -49.12 5.19 -5.06
N ARG A 176 -49.49 5.81 -3.93
CA ARG A 176 -50.68 5.46 -3.15
C ARG A 176 -51.92 6.07 -3.80
N PRO A 177 -53.07 5.40 -3.77
CA PRO A 177 -54.35 6.10 -3.77
C PRO A 177 -55.07 5.98 -2.41
N GLU A 178 -55.57 7.13 -1.97
CA GLU A 178 -56.36 7.39 -0.77
C GLU A 178 -57.77 6.79 -0.82
N GLU A 179 -58.38 6.67 0.36
CA GLU A 179 -59.74 6.21 0.61
C GLU A 179 -60.84 7.24 0.30
N LYS A 180 -61.89 6.79 -0.45
CA LYS A 180 -63.37 6.93 -0.24
C LYS A 180 -64.03 8.36 -0.17
N PRO A 181 -65.37 8.55 -0.40
CA PRO A 181 -66.47 7.62 -0.06
C PRO A 181 -67.78 7.60 -0.91
N ALA A 182 -68.61 6.60 -0.56
CA ALA A 182 -70.09 6.54 -0.53
C ALA A 182 -70.93 6.43 -1.83
N ARG A 183 -71.65 5.29 -1.97
CA ARG A 183 -73.12 5.18 -1.78
C ARG A 183 -73.61 3.72 -1.99
N ARG A 184 -74.49 3.27 -1.11
CA ARG A 184 -75.30 2.02 -1.15
C ARG A 184 -76.65 2.31 -1.87
N PRO A 185 -77.61 1.35 -2.04
CA PRO A 185 -77.60 -0.12 -1.87
C PRO A 185 -78.30 -0.87 -3.03
N ARG A 186 -78.00 -2.16 -3.29
CA ARG A 186 -79.01 -3.14 -3.78
C ARG A 186 -78.72 -4.57 -3.34
N GLU A 187 -79.81 -5.32 -3.29
CA GLU A 187 -80.11 -6.55 -2.56
C GLU A 187 -79.53 -7.86 -3.11
N LYS A 188 -79.44 -8.84 -2.19
CA LYS A 188 -79.69 -10.30 -2.30
C LYS A 188 -78.93 -11.12 -3.35
N LYS A 189 -78.09 -12.05 -2.86
CA LYS A 189 -78.30 -13.53 -2.96
C LYS A 189 -77.13 -14.34 -2.37
N GLU A 190 -77.51 -15.36 -1.58
CA GLU A 190 -76.87 -16.66 -1.32
C GLU A 190 -75.53 -16.77 -0.54
N PRO A 191 -75.50 -17.55 0.57
CA PRO A 191 -74.29 -17.88 1.30
C PRO A 191 -73.83 -19.31 0.99
N GLU A 192 -73.11 -19.56 -0.11
CA GLU A 192 -72.56 -20.92 -0.32
C GLU A 192 -71.19 -21.01 -1.02
N ARG A 193 -70.52 -19.88 -1.29
CA ARG A 193 -69.20 -19.88 -1.96
C ARG A 193 -68.04 -19.35 -1.12
N ALA A 194 -68.25 -19.09 0.17
CA ALA A 194 -67.22 -18.53 1.05
C ALA A 194 -66.23 -19.59 1.59
N ARG A 195 -66.60 -20.89 1.61
CA ARG A 195 -65.73 -21.94 2.18
C ARG A 195 -64.68 -22.48 1.19
N SER A 196 -64.89 -22.35 -0.12
CA SER A 196 -63.95 -22.86 -1.15
C SER A 196 -62.83 -21.89 -1.54
N ASN A 197 -62.98 -20.59 -1.27
CA ASN A 197 -61.93 -19.58 -1.49
C ASN A 197 -60.98 -19.41 -0.29
N VAL A 198 -61.42 -19.74 0.93
CA VAL A 198 -60.57 -19.69 2.14
C VAL A 198 -59.56 -20.85 2.17
N THR A 199 -59.90 -22.01 1.61
CA THR A 199 -58.99 -23.18 1.54
C THR A 199 -57.93 -23.05 0.45
N ARG A 200 -58.25 -22.45 -0.71
CA ARG A 200 -57.25 -22.13 -1.75
C ARG A 200 -56.23 -21.09 -1.29
N THR A 201 -56.67 -20.11 -0.49
CA THR A 201 -55.79 -19.08 0.06
C THR A 201 -54.93 -19.59 1.22
N SER A 202 -55.41 -20.53 2.04
CA SER A 202 -54.60 -21.15 3.10
C SER A 202 -53.52 -22.08 2.54
N ALA A 203 -53.83 -22.88 1.51
CA ALA A 203 -52.85 -23.76 0.87
C ALA A 203 -51.74 -22.98 0.13
N ALA A 204 -52.09 -21.87 -0.53
CA ALA A 204 -51.11 -20.99 -1.17
C ALA A 204 -50.20 -20.30 -0.13
N ARG A 205 -50.76 -19.88 1.01
CA ARG A 205 -49.98 -19.31 2.13
C ARG A 205 -49.05 -20.35 2.77
N ALA A 206 -49.50 -21.59 2.92
CA ALA A 206 -48.68 -22.69 3.45
C ALA A 206 -47.48 -23.01 2.53
N LYS A 207 -47.69 -23.13 1.21
CA LYS A 207 -46.59 -23.28 0.23
C LYS A 207 -45.62 -22.09 0.25
N ARG A 208 -46.14 -20.87 0.40
CA ARG A 208 -45.29 -19.67 0.50
C ARG A 208 -44.47 -19.65 1.79
N ALA A 209 -45.03 -20.09 2.91
CA ALA A 209 -44.29 -20.23 4.17
C ALA A 209 -43.20 -21.31 4.07
N GLU A 210 -43.49 -22.47 3.45
CA GLU A 210 -42.50 -23.54 3.25
C GLU A 210 -41.34 -23.10 2.34
N THR A 211 -41.64 -22.41 1.23
CA THR A 211 -40.60 -21.88 0.34
C THR A 211 -39.74 -20.80 1.01
N LEU A 212 -40.33 -19.94 1.85
CA LEU A 212 -39.58 -18.97 2.65
C LEU A 212 -38.70 -19.66 3.70
N ARG A 213 -39.18 -20.71 4.37
CA ARG A 213 -38.37 -21.51 5.31
C ARG A 213 -37.17 -22.15 4.62
N LYS A 214 -37.39 -22.81 3.49
CA LYS A 214 -36.30 -23.41 2.68
C LYS A 214 -35.26 -22.36 2.26
N ARG A 215 -35.70 -21.15 1.90
CA ARG A 215 -34.80 -20.03 1.58
C ARG A 215 -34.03 -19.53 2.81
N ALA A 216 -34.67 -19.46 3.97
CA ALA A 216 -34.02 -19.08 5.22
C ALA A 216 -32.95 -20.10 5.62
N GLU A 217 -33.27 -21.40 5.61
CA GLU A 217 -32.31 -22.49 5.86
C GLU A 217 -31.11 -22.46 4.90
N GLN A 218 -31.36 -22.20 3.61
CA GLN A 218 -30.29 -22.03 2.63
C GLN A 218 -29.43 -20.80 2.90
N ALA A 219 -30.03 -19.70 3.35
CA ALA A 219 -29.30 -18.48 3.71
C ALA A 219 -28.44 -18.70 4.96
N GLU A 220 -28.96 -19.39 5.97
CA GLU A 220 -28.23 -19.75 7.19
C GLU A 220 -27.05 -20.68 6.90
N ARG A 221 -27.23 -21.70 6.05
CA ARG A 221 -26.12 -22.57 5.61
C ARG A 221 -25.01 -21.78 4.90
N LYS A 222 -25.38 -20.87 4.00
CA LYS A 222 -24.41 -20.00 3.31
C LYS A 222 -23.73 -19.01 4.25
N LEU A 223 -24.40 -18.58 5.32
CA LEU A 223 -23.82 -17.73 6.34
C LEU A 223 -22.78 -18.51 7.15
N ALA A 224 -23.11 -19.72 7.59
CA ALA A 224 -22.19 -20.61 8.32
C ALA A 224 -20.94 -20.91 7.49
N GLU A 225 -21.09 -21.31 6.22
CA GLU A 225 -19.97 -21.58 5.32
C GLU A 225 -19.05 -20.34 5.13
N ARG A 226 -19.64 -19.14 5.05
CA ARG A 226 -18.86 -17.90 4.96
C ARG A 226 -18.16 -17.54 6.26
N ALA A 227 -18.79 -17.81 7.40
CA ALA A 227 -18.19 -17.60 8.72
C ALA A 227 -16.99 -18.53 8.91
N GLU A 228 -17.13 -19.82 8.61
CA GLU A 228 -16.03 -20.80 8.68
C GLU A 228 -14.86 -20.40 7.77
N ARG A 229 -15.13 -19.97 6.53
CA ARG A 229 -14.08 -19.45 5.63
C ARG A 229 -13.39 -18.20 6.19
N ALA A 230 -14.15 -17.29 6.79
CA ALA A 230 -13.57 -16.09 7.38
C ALA A 230 -12.69 -16.43 8.60
N ASP A 231 -13.10 -17.38 9.42
CA ASP A 231 -12.33 -17.85 10.57
C ASP A 231 -11.07 -18.60 10.14
N ALA A 232 -11.15 -19.43 9.10
CA ALA A 232 -9.97 -20.09 8.51
C ALA A 232 -8.96 -19.07 7.97
N ALA A 233 -9.42 -18.09 7.19
CA ALA A 233 -8.56 -17.02 6.68
C ALA A 233 -7.93 -16.18 7.80
N ARG A 234 -8.66 -15.93 8.89
CA ARG A 234 -8.10 -15.24 10.08
C ARG A 234 -6.99 -16.06 10.72
N ARG A 235 -7.16 -17.38 10.87
CA ARG A 235 -6.12 -18.26 11.43
C ARG A 235 -4.87 -18.29 10.55
N GLU A 236 -5.03 -18.36 9.24
CA GLU A 236 -3.91 -18.31 8.30
C GLU A 236 -3.12 -16.99 8.43
N VAL A 237 -3.80 -15.85 8.62
CA VAL A 237 -3.13 -14.56 8.85
C VAL A 237 -2.37 -14.53 10.17
N GLU A 238 -2.94 -15.07 11.24
CA GLU A 238 -2.25 -15.14 12.55
C GLU A 238 -1.02 -16.07 12.50
N GLU A 239 -1.14 -17.23 11.86
CA GLU A 239 -0.04 -18.17 11.66
C GLU A 239 1.09 -17.55 10.82
N ALA A 240 0.75 -16.91 9.70
CA ALA A 240 1.73 -16.19 8.88
C ALA A 240 2.39 -15.03 9.63
N SER A 241 1.64 -14.32 10.48
CA SER A 241 2.18 -13.23 11.30
C SER A 241 3.15 -13.75 12.37
N ALA A 242 2.84 -14.90 12.98
CA ALA A 242 3.72 -15.57 13.93
C ALA A 242 5.01 -16.07 13.25
N GLU A 243 4.91 -16.62 12.04
CA GLU A 243 6.05 -17.01 11.20
C GLU A 243 7.00 -15.82 10.96
N VAL A 244 6.44 -14.68 10.53
CA VAL A 244 7.21 -13.45 10.29
C VAL A 244 7.90 -12.98 11.56
N GLY A 245 7.22 -13.04 12.71
CA GLY A 245 7.81 -12.71 14.01
C GLY A 245 9.00 -13.58 14.35
N ARG A 246 8.91 -14.90 14.14
CA ARG A 246 10.02 -15.84 14.37
C ARG A 246 11.18 -15.57 13.43
N LEU A 247 10.93 -15.41 12.13
CA LEU A 247 11.98 -15.16 11.14
C LEU A 247 12.73 -13.85 11.40
N ARG A 248 12.04 -12.81 11.88
CA ARG A 248 12.68 -11.56 12.33
C ARG A 248 13.62 -11.78 13.51
N HIS A 249 13.18 -12.56 14.51
CA HIS A 249 14.02 -12.88 15.66
C HIS A 249 15.26 -13.71 15.28
N GLU A 250 15.11 -14.65 14.35
CA GLU A 250 16.22 -15.42 13.79
C GLU A 250 17.23 -14.53 13.03
N LEU A 251 16.72 -13.57 12.24
CA LEU A 251 17.55 -12.59 11.54
C LEU A 251 18.33 -11.71 12.51
N ASP A 252 17.69 -11.19 13.56
CA ASP A 252 18.35 -10.36 14.58
C ASP A 252 19.47 -11.14 15.30
N ARG A 253 19.23 -12.42 15.62
CA ARG A 253 20.26 -13.30 16.19
C ARG A 253 21.42 -13.48 15.21
N ALA A 254 21.15 -13.77 13.94
CA ALA A 254 22.19 -13.96 12.92
C ALA A 254 23.04 -12.70 12.71
N ILE A 255 22.42 -11.51 12.73
CA ILE A 255 23.12 -10.22 12.68
C ILE A 255 24.05 -10.05 13.89
N ALA A 256 23.54 -10.31 15.10
CA ALA A 256 24.34 -10.19 16.31
C ALA A 256 25.54 -11.16 16.32
N GLU A 257 25.36 -12.38 15.82
CA GLU A 257 26.42 -13.38 15.67
C GLU A 257 27.47 -12.95 14.65
N ARG A 258 27.05 -12.44 13.48
CA ARG A 258 27.93 -11.86 12.46
C ARG A 258 28.77 -10.73 13.04
N ASP A 259 28.14 -9.81 13.77
CA ASP A 259 28.84 -8.64 14.33
C ASP A 259 29.83 -9.06 15.42
N ALA A 260 29.47 -10.06 16.24
CA ALA A 260 30.39 -10.64 17.21
C ALA A 260 31.57 -11.34 16.53
N ALA A 261 31.34 -12.06 15.43
CA ALA A 261 32.38 -12.69 14.63
C ALA A 261 33.32 -11.66 14.00
N SER A 262 32.77 -10.59 13.41
CA SER A 262 33.53 -9.47 12.86
C SER A 262 34.43 -8.80 13.91
N ARG A 263 33.90 -8.51 15.11
CA ARG A 263 34.70 -7.98 16.22
C ARG A 263 35.80 -8.94 16.67
N ARG A 264 35.56 -10.25 16.67
CA ARG A 264 36.59 -11.27 16.97
C ARG A 264 37.69 -11.29 15.91
N ALA A 265 37.32 -11.24 14.63
CA ALA A 265 38.26 -11.20 13.52
C ALA A 265 39.15 -9.95 13.60
N GLY A 266 38.56 -8.76 13.79
CA GLY A 266 39.32 -7.53 13.95
C GLY A 266 40.30 -7.55 15.12
N ARG A 267 39.92 -8.12 16.28
CA ARG A 267 40.85 -8.32 17.41
C ARG A 267 41.97 -9.30 17.08
N ALA A 268 41.66 -10.39 16.38
CA ALA A 268 42.67 -11.38 15.97
C ALA A 268 43.69 -10.75 15.00
N GLU A 269 43.24 -9.92 14.06
CA GLU A 269 44.11 -9.19 13.14
C GLU A 269 45.02 -8.18 13.87
N GLN A 270 44.48 -7.42 14.81
CA GLN A 270 45.27 -6.49 15.63
C GLN A 270 46.32 -7.22 16.46
N ASN A 271 45.95 -8.35 17.08
CA ASN A 271 46.89 -9.18 17.83
C ASN A 271 47.98 -9.76 16.92
N ARG A 272 47.62 -10.21 15.72
CA ARG A 272 48.58 -10.68 14.72
C ARG A 272 49.56 -9.56 14.34
N ALA A 273 49.07 -8.36 14.04
CA ALA A 273 49.92 -7.23 13.68
C ALA A 273 50.92 -6.88 14.80
N ARG A 274 50.46 -6.83 16.06
CA ARG A 274 51.34 -6.62 17.23
C ARG A 274 52.38 -7.73 17.39
N ALA A 275 51.98 -8.99 17.18
CA ALA A 275 52.90 -10.11 17.27
C ALA A 275 53.96 -10.09 16.15
N GLU A 276 53.57 -9.69 14.94
CA GLU A 276 54.51 -9.49 13.82
C GLU A 276 55.50 -8.37 14.09
N GLU A 277 55.06 -7.25 14.67
CA GLU A 277 55.92 -6.14 15.06
C GLU A 277 56.92 -6.55 16.16
N ALA A 278 56.45 -7.16 17.24
CA ALA A 278 57.32 -7.67 18.29
C ALA A 278 58.32 -8.71 17.76
N ALA A 279 57.91 -9.56 16.81
CA ALA A 279 58.81 -10.51 16.17
C ALA A 279 59.86 -9.83 15.29
N ARG A 280 59.53 -8.72 14.61
CA ARG A 280 60.51 -7.92 13.85
C ARG A 280 61.53 -7.28 14.79
N GLU A 281 61.09 -6.60 15.83
CA GLU A 281 61.96 -5.97 16.83
C GLU A 281 62.91 -6.99 17.49
N ALA A 282 62.39 -8.16 17.88
CA ALA A 282 63.19 -9.22 18.46
C ALA A 282 64.27 -9.76 17.49
N ARG A 283 63.95 -9.87 16.20
CA ARG A 283 64.91 -10.28 15.16
C ARG A 283 66.00 -9.23 14.95
N GLU A 284 65.63 -7.95 14.94
CA GLU A 284 66.58 -6.84 14.81
C GLU A 284 67.53 -6.78 16.01
N ALA A 285 66.99 -6.84 17.23
CA ALA A 285 67.79 -6.88 18.46
C ALA A 285 68.73 -8.09 18.50
N ALA A 286 68.27 -9.27 18.08
CA ALA A 286 69.11 -10.46 17.98
C ALA A 286 70.23 -10.29 16.94
N ALA A 287 69.95 -9.63 15.81
CA ALA A 287 70.96 -9.35 14.78
C ALA A 287 72.00 -8.33 15.28
N ASP A 288 71.59 -7.29 16.01
CA ASP A 288 72.50 -6.32 16.62
C ASP A 288 73.39 -6.94 17.69
N ALA A 289 72.83 -7.77 18.56
CA ALA A 289 73.60 -8.50 19.57
C ALA A 289 74.66 -9.41 18.94
N ARG A 290 74.31 -10.11 17.85
CA ARG A 290 75.28 -10.92 17.08
C ARG A 290 76.39 -10.05 16.48
N ARG A 291 76.03 -8.93 15.84
CA ARG A 291 77.02 -7.99 15.28
C ARG A 291 77.97 -7.43 16.34
N ALA A 292 77.48 -7.15 17.55
CA ALA A 292 78.30 -6.69 18.66
C ALA A 292 79.29 -7.77 19.11
N ALA A 293 78.81 -8.99 19.34
CA ALA A 293 79.66 -10.13 19.70
C ALA A 293 80.76 -10.40 18.65
N ASP A 294 80.42 -10.33 17.36
CA ASP A 294 81.39 -10.52 16.27
C ASP A 294 82.43 -9.39 16.16
N ARG A 295 82.14 -8.19 16.66
CA ARG A 295 83.11 -7.08 16.72
C ARG A 295 84.06 -7.27 17.90
N ASP A 296 83.52 -7.63 19.07
CA ASP A 296 84.30 -7.87 20.27
C ASP A 296 85.29 -9.03 20.04
N ALA A 297 84.85 -10.11 19.38
CA ALA A 297 85.71 -11.23 19.01
C ALA A 297 86.82 -10.89 17.99
N ARG A 298 86.72 -9.76 17.28
CA ARG A 298 87.74 -9.30 16.32
C ARG A 298 88.74 -8.29 16.91
N HIS A 299 88.43 -7.71 18.06
CA HIS A 299 89.24 -6.66 18.70
C HIS A 299 89.79 -7.04 20.08
N GLY A 300 89.36 -8.17 20.66
CA GLY A 300 90.01 -8.82 21.79
C GLY A 300 91.00 -9.88 21.35
#